data_AF-A0A120DJ22-F1
#
_entry.id   AF-A0A120DJ22-F1
#
_cell.length_a   1.000
_cell.length_b   1.000
_cell.length_c   1.000
_cell.angle_alpha   90.00
_cell.angle_beta   90.00
_cell.angle_gamma   90.00
#
_symmetry.space_group_name_H-M   'P 1'
#
loop_
_entity.id
_entity.type
_entity.pdbx_description
1 polymer ?
#
loop_
_entity_poly.entity_id
_entity_poly.type
_entity_poly.pdbx_seq_one_letter_code
_entity_poly.pdbx_strand_id
1 'polypeptide(L)'
;MLLVVFHVIPMNTKDALKSFLPVLTGNYWYVSAYIGMYILVPYMNLVIEHLNKKDFQKLLSTLFVMFSLLPYMKNITVITNNNSVINLVYIYFIGGYLRKYNDDFSKDKIKYYILSFIGSLVLMLASIIVIDFIKPNHWFAFLTTSSPLEAIAGISLFLIVKNTTISYNEIINKIAASTFAVYLIHCQAIFFPILWNKIVRADQWQSIPYTVGYELLVACVIYCSATLIDFIRIYILKTYLKFKVRFVG
;
A
#
# COMPACT_ATOMS: atom_id res chain seq x y z
N MET A 1 5.89 5.60 21.23
CA MET A 1 5.98 6.60 22.32
C MET A 1 5.14 6.22 23.53
N LEU A 2 3.82 5.98 23.42
CA LEU A 2 3.00 5.59 24.58
C LEU A 2 3.53 4.33 25.32
N LEU A 3 3.86 3.25 24.60
CA LEU A 3 4.43 2.02 25.19
C LEU A 3 5.76 2.23 25.92
N VAL A 4 6.48 3.30 25.57
CA VAL A 4 7.79 3.66 26.12
C VAL A 4 7.59 4.49 27.38
N VAL A 5 6.65 5.44 27.34
CA VAL A 5 6.21 6.21 28.50
C VAL A 5 5.68 5.27 29.60
N PHE A 6 4.96 4.21 29.22
CA PHE A 6 4.47 3.18 30.14
C PHE A 6 5.51 2.10 30.50
N HIS A 7 6.78 2.26 30.15
CA HIS A 7 7.88 1.34 30.51
C HIS A 7 7.67 -0.14 30.08
N VAL A 8 6.83 -0.38 29.07
CA VAL A 8 6.54 -1.72 28.58
C VAL A 8 7.73 -2.30 27.79
N ILE A 9 8.62 -1.45 27.26
CA ILE A 9 9.77 -1.83 26.45
C ILE A 9 10.96 -0.89 26.75
N PRO A 10 12.18 -1.42 26.95
CA PRO A 10 13.38 -0.59 27.05
C PRO A 10 13.68 0.06 25.69
N MET A 11 13.84 1.39 25.64
CA MET A 11 14.25 2.10 24.42
C MET A 11 15.72 2.49 24.45
N ASN A 12 16.41 2.21 23.35
CA ASN A 12 17.73 2.76 23.07
C ASN A 12 17.58 4.18 22.47
N THR A 13 18.57 5.06 22.69
CA THR A 13 18.58 6.45 22.19
C THR A 13 18.49 6.54 20.67
N LYS A 14 19.04 5.56 19.95
CA LYS A 14 18.91 5.43 18.49
C LYS A 14 17.48 5.16 18.04
N ASP A 15 16.72 4.34 18.77
CA ASP A 15 15.33 4.02 18.44
C ASP A 15 14.40 5.20 18.76
N ALA A 16 14.75 5.99 19.77
CA ALA A 16 14.06 7.23 20.09
C ALA A 16 14.22 8.25 18.96
N LEU A 17 15.45 8.49 18.48
CA LEU A 17 15.71 9.41 17.37
C LEU A 17 15.00 8.99 16.09
N LYS A 18 15.02 7.70 15.76
CA LYS A 18 14.26 7.13 14.61
C LYS A 18 12.75 7.33 14.76
N SER A 19 12.23 7.36 15.98
CA SER A 19 10.80 7.61 16.23
C SER A 19 10.41 9.08 16.03
N PHE A 20 11.34 10.02 16.19
CA PHE A 20 11.11 11.46 15.96
C PHE A 20 11.28 11.89 14.50
N LEU A 21 12.08 11.16 13.71
CA LEU A 21 12.27 11.40 12.27
C LEU A 21 11.84 10.21 11.39
N PRO A 22 10.63 9.67 11.57
CA PRO A 22 10.24 8.38 10.97
C PRO A 22 10.20 8.41 9.43
N VAL A 23 10.06 9.61 8.85
CA VAL A 23 10.14 9.87 7.39
C VAL A 23 11.56 9.77 6.86
N LEU A 24 12.55 10.27 7.62
CA LEU A 24 13.95 10.27 7.19
C LEU A 24 14.63 8.94 7.50
N THR A 25 14.17 8.24 8.54
CA THR A 25 14.76 6.96 8.94
C THR A 25 14.13 5.75 8.25
N GLY A 26 13.16 5.96 7.35
CA GLY A 26 12.51 4.88 6.60
C GLY A 26 11.67 3.93 7.45
N ASN A 27 11.34 4.29 8.69
CA ASN A 27 10.55 3.44 9.60
C ASN A 27 9.16 3.12 9.02
N TYR A 28 8.62 4.05 8.24
CA TYR A 28 7.44 3.84 7.41
C TYR A 28 7.83 4.03 5.96
N TRP A 29 8.14 2.95 5.27
CA TRP A 29 8.61 2.99 3.89
C TRP A 29 7.65 3.76 2.98
N TYR A 30 6.34 3.56 3.13
CA TYR A 30 5.32 4.17 2.28
C TYR A 30 5.23 5.67 2.52
N VAL A 31 5.22 6.11 3.78
CA VAL A 31 5.17 7.55 4.13
C VAL A 31 6.42 8.26 3.62
N SER A 32 7.58 7.64 3.79
CA SER A 32 8.87 8.18 3.35
C SER A 32 8.90 8.31 1.82
N ALA A 33 8.50 7.25 1.11
CA ALA A 33 8.39 7.24 -0.34
C ALA A 33 7.35 8.27 -0.84
N TYR A 34 6.21 8.38 -0.16
CA TYR A 34 5.12 9.28 -0.53
C TYR A 34 5.54 10.73 -0.43
N ILE A 35 6.23 11.13 0.64
CA ILE A 35 6.76 12.48 0.80
C ILE A 35 7.82 12.77 -0.28
N GLY A 36 8.71 11.82 -0.56
CA GLY A 36 9.68 11.95 -1.65
C GLY A 36 9.02 12.15 -3.01
N MET A 37 7.97 11.38 -3.30
CA MET A 37 7.17 11.54 -4.53
C MET A 37 6.45 12.89 -4.54
N TYR A 38 5.89 13.33 -3.40
CA TYR A 38 5.16 14.59 -3.28
C TYR A 38 6.05 15.80 -3.60
N ILE A 39 7.31 15.78 -3.18
CA ILE A 39 8.30 16.82 -3.53
C ILE A 39 8.51 16.89 -5.06
N LEU A 40 8.42 15.75 -5.76
CA LEU A 40 8.58 15.66 -7.22
C LEU A 40 7.32 16.04 -8.00
N VAL A 41 6.15 16.14 -7.35
CA VAL A 41 4.85 16.42 -8.02
C VAL A 41 4.86 17.63 -8.94
N PRO A 42 5.44 18.80 -8.57
CA PRO A 42 5.48 19.96 -9.47
C PRO A 42 6.16 19.63 -10.81
N TYR A 43 7.28 18.91 -10.78
CA TYR A 43 8.03 18.53 -11.98
C TYR A 43 7.32 17.43 -12.77
N MET A 44 6.75 16.44 -12.08
CA MET A 44 5.97 15.38 -12.74
C MET A 44 4.75 15.95 -13.47
N ASN A 45 4.10 16.97 -12.93
CA ASN A 45 2.97 17.63 -13.58
C ASN A 45 3.40 18.35 -14.87
N LEU A 46 4.56 19.00 -14.88
CA LEU A 46 5.12 19.58 -16.12
C LEU A 46 5.28 18.50 -17.20
N VAL A 47 5.83 17.34 -16.85
CA VAL A 47 5.99 16.22 -17.78
C VAL A 47 4.62 15.73 -18.27
N ILE A 48 3.67 15.51 -17.37
CA ILE A 48 2.31 15.04 -17.70
C ILE A 48 1.62 15.99 -18.67
N GLU A 49 1.75 17.30 -18.47
CA GLU A 49 1.10 18.32 -19.31
C GLU A 49 1.68 18.35 -20.73
N HIS A 50 3.01 18.26 -20.86
CA HIS A 50 3.68 18.40 -22.16
C HIS A 50 3.72 17.11 -22.99
N LEU A 51 3.66 15.93 -22.38
CA LEU A 51 3.70 14.68 -23.14
C LEU A 51 2.42 14.47 -23.95
N ASN A 52 2.57 14.22 -25.25
CA ASN A 52 1.48 13.71 -26.08
C ASN A 52 1.18 12.24 -25.72
N LYS A 53 0.07 11.71 -26.24
CA LYS A 53 -0.43 10.37 -25.87
C LYS A 53 0.58 9.26 -26.16
N LYS A 54 1.22 9.29 -27.33
CA LYS A 54 2.17 8.27 -27.77
C LYS A 54 3.44 8.29 -26.92
N ASP A 55 3.98 9.46 -26.65
CA ASP A 55 5.20 9.58 -25.85
C ASP A 55 4.95 9.29 -24.37
N PHE A 56 3.76 9.62 -23.86
CA PHE A 56 3.36 9.22 -22.52
C PHE A 56 3.18 7.68 -22.42
N GLN A 57 2.59 7.03 -23.42
CA GLN A 57 2.53 5.56 -23.49
C GLN A 57 3.92 4.93 -23.51
N LYS A 58 4.87 5.46 -24.29
CA LYS A 58 6.27 5.01 -24.30
C LYS A 58 6.89 5.13 -22.91
N LEU A 59 6.73 6.29 -22.25
CA LEU A 59 7.22 6.50 -20.88
C LEU A 59 6.64 5.44 -19.93
N LEU A 60 5.33 5.23 -19.94
CA LEU A 60 4.69 4.22 -19.09
C LEU A 60 5.19 2.80 -19.39
N SER A 61 5.38 2.44 -20.67
CA SER A 61 5.94 1.15 -21.06
C SER A 61 7.38 0.99 -20.57
N THR A 62 8.22 2.03 -20.69
CA THR A 62 9.60 2.01 -20.16
C THR A 62 9.60 1.80 -18.65
N LEU A 63 8.76 2.55 -17.91
CA LEU A 63 8.65 2.41 -16.45
C LEU A 63 8.12 1.02 -16.06
N PHE A 64 7.11 0.50 -16.76
CA PHE A 64 6.60 -0.86 -16.51
C PHE A 64 7.67 -1.93 -16.73
N VAL A 65 8.48 -1.80 -17.79
CA VAL A 65 9.58 -2.74 -18.02
C VAL A 65 10.61 -2.66 -16.89
N MET A 66 10.98 -1.44 -16.47
CA MET A 66 11.99 -1.23 -15.43
C MET A 66 11.53 -1.65 -14.02
N PHE A 67 10.27 -1.39 -13.66
CA PHE A 67 9.79 -1.52 -12.28
C PHE A 67 8.84 -2.71 -12.05
N SER A 68 8.36 -3.36 -13.12
CA SER A 68 7.52 -4.56 -12.99
C SER A 68 8.12 -5.75 -13.73
N LEU A 69 8.50 -5.62 -15.01
CA LEU A 69 8.95 -6.78 -15.80
C LEU A 69 10.36 -7.27 -15.45
N LEU A 70 11.35 -6.37 -15.42
CA LEU A 70 12.76 -6.74 -15.14
C LEU A 70 12.97 -7.29 -13.72
N PRO A 71 12.39 -6.70 -12.65
CA PRO A 71 12.47 -7.25 -11.30
C PRO A 71 11.92 -8.68 -11.24
N TYR A 72 10.77 -8.91 -11.89
CA TYR A 72 10.11 -10.21 -11.97
C TYR A 72 10.94 -11.27 -12.71
N MET A 73 11.60 -10.93 -13.82
CA MET A 73 12.28 -11.92 -14.67
C MET A 73 13.65 -12.39 -14.14
N LYS A 74 14.39 -11.54 -13.43
CA LYS A 74 15.82 -11.82 -13.16
C LYS A 74 16.28 -11.53 -11.73
N ASN A 75 15.39 -11.18 -10.80
CA ASN A 75 15.79 -10.65 -9.49
C ASN A 75 16.90 -9.58 -9.65
N ILE A 76 16.85 -8.76 -10.71
CA ILE A 76 17.88 -7.74 -10.96
C ILE A 76 17.76 -6.71 -9.85
N THR A 77 18.62 -6.82 -8.86
CA THR A 77 18.54 -6.06 -7.61
C THR A 77 18.99 -4.61 -7.73
N VAL A 78 19.59 -4.24 -8.87
CA VAL A 78 20.20 -2.92 -9.10
C VAL A 78 19.17 -1.78 -9.02
N ILE A 79 17.87 -2.08 -9.16
CA ILE A 79 16.77 -1.09 -9.15
C ILE A 79 15.74 -1.39 -8.05
N THR A 80 15.84 -2.52 -7.34
CA THR A 80 14.70 -3.12 -6.61
C THR A 80 14.76 -2.90 -5.10
N ASN A 81 14.52 -1.67 -4.66
CA ASN A 81 13.72 -1.55 -3.45
C ASN A 81 12.28 -1.36 -3.91
N ASN A 82 11.48 -2.43 -3.83
CA ASN A 82 10.06 -2.45 -4.23
C ASN A 82 9.21 -1.44 -3.43
N ASN A 83 9.80 -0.84 -2.40
CA ASN A 83 9.22 0.13 -1.49
C ASN A 83 9.92 1.50 -1.63
N SER A 84 10.03 2.02 -2.84
CA SER A 84 10.79 3.24 -3.13
C SER A 84 9.94 4.41 -3.66
N VAL A 85 10.51 5.61 -3.57
CA VAL A 85 9.95 6.84 -4.18
C VAL A 85 9.65 6.62 -5.65
N ILE A 86 10.53 5.90 -6.36
CA ILE A 86 10.44 5.72 -7.81
C ILE A 86 9.20 4.88 -8.18
N ASN A 87 8.84 3.89 -7.37
CA ASN A 87 7.61 3.11 -7.59
C ASN A 87 6.36 3.99 -7.45
N LEU A 88 6.35 4.92 -6.49
CA LEU A 88 5.24 5.88 -6.36
C LEU A 88 5.23 6.91 -7.49
N VAL A 89 6.40 7.32 -8.01
CA VAL A 89 6.50 8.15 -9.22
C VAL A 89 5.90 7.43 -10.43
N TYR A 90 6.20 6.14 -10.60
CA TYR A 90 5.59 5.32 -11.65
C TYR A 90 4.05 5.26 -11.53
N ILE A 91 3.54 4.95 -10.33
CA ILE A 91 2.09 4.93 -10.08
C ILE A 91 1.46 6.32 -10.30
N TYR A 92 2.16 7.39 -9.94
CA TYR A 92 1.71 8.77 -10.17
C TYR A 92 1.55 9.06 -11.67
N PHE A 93 2.53 8.66 -12.49
CA PHE A 93 2.43 8.81 -13.95
C PHE A 93 1.28 7.99 -14.54
N ILE A 94 1.02 6.78 -14.04
CA ILE A 94 -0.16 6.01 -14.45
C ILE A 94 -1.44 6.81 -14.15
N GLY A 95 -1.60 7.28 -12.91
CA GLY A 95 -2.76 8.10 -12.52
C GLY A 95 -2.91 9.36 -13.37
N GLY A 96 -1.78 10.04 -13.66
CA GLY A 96 -1.72 11.20 -14.55
C GLY A 96 -2.19 10.88 -15.98
N TYR A 97 -1.77 9.75 -16.53
CA TYR A 97 -2.22 9.28 -17.85
C TYR A 97 -3.71 8.96 -17.87
N LEU A 98 -4.20 8.21 -16.87
CA LEU A 98 -5.62 7.86 -16.75
C LEU A 98 -6.50 9.11 -16.62
N ARG A 99 -6.02 10.14 -15.91
CA ARG A 99 -6.70 11.44 -15.80
C ARG A 99 -6.69 12.21 -17.13
N LYS A 100 -5.52 12.30 -17.80
CA LYS A 100 -5.35 13.08 -19.03
C LYS A 100 -6.14 12.51 -20.20
N TYR A 101 -6.24 11.19 -20.30
CA TYR A 101 -6.96 10.48 -21.37
C TYR A 101 -8.19 9.74 -20.84
N ASN A 102 -8.94 10.38 -19.93
CA ASN A 102 -10.06 9.80 -19.21
C ASN A 102 -11.12 9.12 -20.11
N ASP A 103 -11.37 9.69 -21.28
CA ASP A 103 -12.37 9.21 -22.24
C ASP A 103 -12.02 7.82 -22.81
N ASP A 104 -10.73 7.47 -22.87
CA ASP A 104 -10.30 6.12 -23.24
C ASP A 104 -10.72 5.08 -22.19
N PHE A 105 -11.00 5.52 -20.96
CA PHE A 105 -11.22 4.69 -19.78
C PHE A 105 -12.66 4.75 -19.28
N SER A 106 -13.63 4.77 -20.20
CA SER A 106 -15.06 4.87 -19.91
C SER A 106 -15.62 3.63 -19.18
N LYS A 107 -16.83 3.80 -18.63
CA LYS A 107 -17.60 2.76 -17.95
C LYS A 107 -18.02 1.61 -18.88
N ASP A 108 -18.15 1.85 -20.18
CA ASP A 108 -18.53 0.82 -21.16
C ASP A 108 -17.53 -0.34 -21.20
N LYS A 109 -16.29 -0.07 -20.79
CA LYS A 109 -15.20 -1.04 -20.74
C LYS A 109 -15.09 -1.78 -19.39
N ILE A 110 -16.02 -1.58 -18.45
CA ILE A 110 -15.93 -2.14 -17.10
C ILE A 110 -15.77 -3.67 -17.08
N LYS A 111 -16.43 -4.38 -18.01
CA LYS A 111 -16.29 -5.83 -18.15
C LYS A 111 -14.85 -6.25 -18.45
N TYR A 112 -14.12 -5.48 -19.26
CA TYR A 112 -12.73 -5.75 -19.58
C TYR A 112 -11.81 -5.48 -18.38
N TYR A 113 -12.11 -4.46 -17.57
CA TYR A 113 -11.35 -4.21 -16.33
C TYR A 113 -11.57 -5.33 -15.31
N ILE A 114 -12.82 -5.81 -15.15
CA ILE A 114 -13.13 -6.97 -14.29
C ILE A 114 -12.41 -8.23 -14.80
N LEU A 115 -12.47 -8.51 -16.10
CA LEU A 115 -11.78 -9.66 -16.69
C LEU A 115 -10.26 -9.56 -16.53
N SER A 116 -9.68 -8.37 -16.71
CA SER A 116 -8.25 -8.12 -16.51
C SER A 116 -7.85 -8.29 -15.04
N PHE A 117 -8.65 -7.80 -14.10
CA PHE A 117 -8.42 -7.96 -12.67
C PHE A 117 -8.46 -9.43 -12.26
N ILE A 118 -9.57 -10.12 -12.57
CA ILE A 118 -9.74 -11.55 -12.24
C ILE A 118 -8.68 -12.39 -12.97
N GLY A 119 -8.43 -12.14 -14.24
CA GLY A 119 -7.42 -12.83 -15.03
C GLY A 119 -6.02 -12.67 -14.42
N SER A 120 -5.66 -11.47 -13.96
CA SER A 120 -4.38 -11.22 -13.29
C SER A 120 -4.29 -11.98 -11.96
N LEU A 121 -5.36 -11.99 -11.15
CA LEU A 121 -5.41 -12.77 -9.91
C LEU A 121 -5.25 -14.28 -10.18
N VAL A 122 -6.00 -14.83 -11.14
CA VAL A 122 -5.91 -16.24 -11.50
C VAL A 122 -4.52 -16.59 -12.00
N LEU A 123 -3.91 -15.76 -12.86
CA LEU A 123 -2.55 -16.00 -13.36
C LEU A 123 -1.51 -15.92 -12.24
N MET A 124 -1.65 -15.01 -11.28
CA MET A 124 -0.76 -14.97 -10.11
C MET A 124 -0.89 -16.24 -9.26
N LEU A 125 -2.11 -16.66 -8.93
CA LEU A 125 -2.34 -17.90 -8.17
C LEU A 125 -1.85 -19.14 -8.92
N ALA A 126 -2.12 -19.23 -10.22
CA ALA A 126 -1.63 -20.32 -11.06
C ALA A 126 -0.10 -20.33 -11.14
N SER A 127 0.55 -19.16 -11.20
CA SER A 127 2.02 -19.07 -11.22
C SER A 127 2.66 -19.65 -9.96
N ILE A 128 2.03 -19.44 -8.79
CA ILE A 128 2.47 -20.02 -7.52
C ILE A 128 2.40 -21.55 -7.59
N ILE A 129 1.27 -22.10 -8.03
CA ILE A 129 1.04 -23.55 -8.12
C ILE A 129 2.03 -24.21 -9.11
N VAL A 130 2.17 -23.64 -10.31
CA VAL A 130 3.06 -24.17 -11.35
C VAL A 130 4.51 -24.16 -10.88
N ILE A 131 4.93 -23.11 -10.19
CA ILE A 131 6.31 -23.00 -9.74
C ILE A 131 6.59 -23.88 -8.54
N ASP A 132 5.65 -24.05 -7.63
CA ASP A 132 5.80 -25.03 -6.55
C ASP A 132 5.91 -26.46 -7.12
N PHE A 133 5.23 -26.76 -8.23
CA PHE A 133 5.39 -28.03 -8.95
C PHE A 133 6.77 -28.18 -9.62
N ILE A 134 7.28 -27.13 -10.28
CA ILE A 134 8.58 -27.19 -11.00
C ILE A 134 9.78 -27.06 -10.06
N LYS A 135 9.68 -26.21 -9.04
CA LYS A 135 10.69 -25.87 -8.04
C LYS A 135 10.04 -25.80 -6.66
N PRO A 136 9.85 -26.94 -5.99
CA PRO A 136 9.29 -26.98 -4.65
C PRO A 136 10.03 -26.01 -3.71
N ASN A 137 9.28 -25.34 -2.84
CA ASN A 137 9.79 -24.36 -1.87
C ASN A 137 10.38 -23.05 -2.43
N HIS A 138 10.21 -22.74 -3.72
CA HIS A 138 10.69 -21.48 -4.33
C HIS A 138 9.57 -20.46 -4.63
N TRP A 139 8.34 -20.74 -4.21
CA TRP A 139 7.18 -19.88 -4.41
C TRP A 139 7.36 -18.47 -3.80
N PHE A 140 8.16 -18.32 -2.74
CA PHE A 140 8.39 -17.03 -2.05
C PHE A 140 9.09 -15.98 -2.93
N ALA A 141 9.74 -16.38 -4.03
CA ALA A 141 10.32 -15.46 -5.00
C ALA A 141 9.27 -14.52 -5.64
N PHE A 142 8.00 -14.93 -5.66
CA PHE A 142 6.87 -14.15 -6.19
C PHE A 142 6.29 -13.16 -5.17
N LEU A 143 6.46 -13.43 -3.87
CA LEU A 143 6.02 -12.50 -2.83
C LEU A 143 6.94 -11.28 -2.69
N THR A 144 8.17 -11.41 -3.18
CA THR A 144 9.23 -10.42 -2.96
C THR A 144 9.56 -9.59 -4.19
N THR A 145 8.88 -9.82 -5.32
CA THR A 145 9.12 -9.12 -6.58
C THR A 145 7.88 -8.37 -7.06
N SER A 146 8.05 -7.11 -7.46
CA SER A 146 6.98 -6.34 -8.11
C SER A 146 6.58 -7.05 -9.40
N SER A 147 5.35 -7.54 -9.50
CA SER A 147 4.90 -8.33 -10.65
C SER A 147 4.19 -7.46 -11.69
N PRO A 148 4.39 -7.72 -13.01
CA PRO A 148 3.54 -7.16 -14.06
C PRO A 148 2.05 -7.37 -13.81
N LEU A 149 1.68 -8.54 -13.28
CA LEU A 149 0.29 -8.90 -12.99
C LEU A 149 -0.27 -8.10 -11.82
N GLU A 150 0.56 -7.76 -10.83
CA GLU A 150 0.17 -6.91 -9.71
C GLU A 150 -0.14 -5.49 -10.19
N ALA A 151 0.72 -4.91 -11.04
CA ALA A 151 0.49 -3.60 -11.63
C ALA A 151 -0.80 -3.57 -12.47
N ILE A 152 -1.02 -4.58 -13.31
CA ILE A 152 -2.25 -4.72 -14.12
C ILE A 152 -3.48 -4.87 -13.21
N ALA A 153 -3.42 -5.72 -12.18
CA ALA A 153 -4.51 -5.90 -11.23
C ALA A 153 -4.85 -4.58 -10.51
N GLY A 154 -3.85 -3.83 -10.04
CA GLY A 154 -4.04 -2.54 -9.38
C GLY A 154 -4.69 -1.50 -10.30
N ILE A 155 -4.23 -1.37 -11.54
CA ILE A 155 -4.81 -0.45 -12.54
C ILE A 155 -6.26 -0.86 -12.84
N SER A 156 -6.51 -2.14 -13.06
CA SER A 156 -7.84 -2.66 -13.36
C SER A 156 -8.80 -2.46 -12.19
N LEU A 157 -8.37 -2.73 -10.95
CA LEU A 157 -9.17 -2.47 -9.75
C LEU A 157 -9.51 -0.99 -9.61
N PHE A 158 -8.54 -0.10 -9.81
CA PHE A 158 -8.77 1.34 -9.81
C PHE A 158 -9.80 1.74 -10.87
N LEU A 159 -9.69 1.23 -12.10
CA LEU A 159 -10.63 1.52 -13.18
C LEU A 159 -12.03 0.96 -12.93
N ILE A 160 -12.16 -0.18 -12.25
CA ILE A 160 -13.45 -0.71 -11.79
C ILE A 160 -14.09 0.27 -10.81
N VAL A 161 -13.37 0.65 -9.76
CA VAL A 161 -13.89 1.56 -8.71
C VAL A 161 -14.22 2.93 -9.31
N LYS A 162 -13.33 3.49 -10.12
CA LYS A 162 -13.50 4.79 -10.79
C LYS A 162 -14.73 4.84 -11.69
N ASN A 163 -15.06 3.73 -12.38
CA ASN A 163 -16.23 3.64 -13.25
C ASN A 163 -17.49 3.08 -12.58
N THR A 164 -17.42 2.80 -11.27
CA THR A 164 -18.56 2.32 -10.49
C THR A 164 -19.20 3.50 -9.76
N THR A 165 -20.52 3.64 -9.91
CA THR A 165 -21.29 4.63 -9.14
C THR A 165 -21.48 4.11 -7.72
N ILE A 166 -20.80 4.73 -6.76
CA ILE A 166 -20.87 4.38 -5.34
C ILE A 166 -21.63 5.50 -4.62
N SER A 167 -22.78 5.17 -4.03
CA SER A 167 -23.55 6.12 -3.23
C SER A 167 -22.80 6.53 -1.96
N TYR A 168 -23.00 7.77 -1.52
CA TYR A 168 -22.44 8.23 -0.25
C TYR A 168 -22.92 7.34 0.91
N ASN A 169 -21.97 6.88 1.73
CA ASN A 169 -22.25 6.13 2.95
C ASN A 169 -21.34 6.67 4.07
N GLU A 170 -21.95 7.23 5.11
CA GLU A 170 -21.22 7.87 6.21
C GLU A 170 -20.31 6.88 6.95
N ILE A 171 -20.78 5.66 7.20
CA ILE A 171 -20.04 4.64 7.95
C ILE A 171 -18.80 4.23 7.16
N ILE A 172 -18.97 3.92 5.87
CA ILE A 172 -17.86 3.55 4.98
C ILE A 172 -16.83 4.67 4.92
N ASN A 173 -17.26 5.92 4.71
CA ASN A 173 -16.36 7.07 4.63
C ASN A 173 -15.61 7.32 5.94
N LYS A 174 -16.27 7.14 7.08
CA LYS A 174 -15.65 7.29 8.40
C LYS A 174 -14.59 6.21 8.66
N ILE A 175 -14.86 4.97 8.26
CA ILE A 175 -13.89 3.87 8.36
C ILE A 175 -12.72 4.11 7.39
N ALA A 176 -13.00 4.51 6.15
CA ALA A 176 -11.98 4.80 5.13
C ALA A 176 -11.04 5.95 5.54
N ALA A 177 -11.56 6.97 6.24
CA ALA A 177 -10.73 8.04 6.79
C ALA A 177 -9.68 7.55 7.81
N SER A 178 -9.88 6.36 8.40
CA SER A 178 -8.96 5.77 9.37
C SER A 178 -7.87 4.89 8.72
N THR A 179 -7.96 4.57 7.42
CA THR A 179 -7.03 3.64 6.75
C THR A 179 -5.56 4.05 6.89
N PHE A 180 -5.26 5.34 6.85
CA PHE A 180 -3.89 5.84 7.08
C PHE A 180 -3.42 5.63 8.52
N ALA A 181 -4.29 5.82 9.51
CA ALA A 181 -3.96 5.55 10.91
C ALA A 181 -3.75 4.05 11.14
N VAL A 182 -4.59 3.20 10.54
CA VAL A 182 -4.42 1.75 10.55
C VAL A 182 -3.03 1.38 10.02
N TYR A 183 -2.60 1.96 8.89
CA TYR A 183 -1.24 1.80 8.36
C TYR A 183 -0.16 2.13 9.39
N LEU A 184 -0.22 3.32 9.99
CA LEU A 184 0.79 3.77 10.96
C LEU A 184 0.87 2.91 12.22
N ILE A 185 -0.27 2.39 12.70
CA ILE A 185 -0.35 1.56 13.90
C ILE A 185 0.27 0.18 13.64
N HIS A 186 -0.18 -0.53 12.60
CA HIS A 186 0.27 -1.90 12.36
C HIS A 186 1.69 -1.99 11.79
N CYS A 187 2.15 -0.97 11.05
CA CYS A 187 3.52 -0.89 10.53
C CYS A 187 4.51 -0.24 11.50
N GLN A 188 4.11 0.15 12.71
CA GLN A 188 5.02 0.80 13.64
C GLN A 188 6.21 -0.11 13.97
N ALA A 189 7.44 0.37 13.77
CA ALA A 189 8.67 -0.42 13.83
C ALA A 189 8.83 -1.22 15.15
N ILE A 190 8.39 -0.66 16.28
CA ILE A 190 8.45 -1.31 17.60
C ILE A 190 7.33 -2.34 17.76
N PHE A 191 6.13 -2.04 17.27
CA PHE A 191 4.95 -2.89 17.45
C PHE A 191 4.91 -4.04 16.46
N PHE A 192 5.40 -3.83 15.24
CA PHE A 192 5.43 -4.82 14.16
C PHE A 192 5.99 -6.19 14.59
N PRO A 193 7.20 -6.31 15.16
CA PRO A 193 7.72 -7.61 15.59
C PRO A 193 6.92 -8.22 16.75
N ILE A 194 6.32 -7.41 17.62
CA ILE A 194 5.47 -7.89 18.72
C ILE A 194 4.16 -8.47 18.16
N LEU A 195 3.53 -7.74 17.25
CA LEU A 195 2.30 -8.15 16.59
C LEU A 195 2.48 -9.48 15.88
N TRP A 196 3.48 -9.59 15.00
CA TRP A 196 3.63 -10.77 14.16
C TRP A 196 4.25 -11.97 14.88
N ASN A 197 5.25 -11.75 15.75
CA ASN A 197 5.97 -12.87 16.39
C ASN A 197 5.34 -13.31 17.72
N LYS A 198 4.71 -12.40 18.48
CA LYS A 198 4.17 -12.71 19.81
C LYS A 198 2.64 -12.82 19.83
N ILE A 199 1.93 -11.92 19.17
CA ILE A 199 0.45 -11.88 19.21
C ILE A 199 -0.14 -12.85 18.19
N VAL A 200 0.20 -12.66 16.90
CA VAL A 200 -0.28 -13.50 15.80
C VAL A 200 0.44 -14.85 15.78
N ARG A 201 1.74 -14.86 16.09
CA ARG A 201 2.62 -16.05 15.99
C ARG A 201 2.56 -16.63 14.57
N ALA A 202 2.78 -15.75 13.59
CA ALA A 202 2.51 -16.03 12.19
C ALA A 202 3.26 -17.26 11.67
N ASP A 203 4.46 -17.53 12.19
CA ASP A 203 5.28 -18.70 11.89
C ASP A 203 4.56 -20.04 12.10
N GLN A 204 3.65 -20.12 13.07
CA GLN A 204 2.94 -21.36 13.40
C GLN A 204 1.81 -21.70 12.42
N TRP A 205 1.38 -20.72 11.64
CA TRP A 205 0.15 -20.82 10.82
C TRP A 205 0.43 -20.83 9.33
N GLN A 206 1.70 -20.84 8.89
CA GLN A 206 2.06 -20.77 7.46
C GLN A 206 1.80 -22.06 6.68
N SER A 207 1.70 -23.21 7.36
CA SER A 207 1.65 -24.55 6.73
C SER A 207 0.31 -25.28 6.91
N ILE A 208 -0.69 -24.61 7.49
CA ILE A 208 -2.00 -25.23 7.75
C ILE A 208 -2.95 -25.11 6.53
N PRO A 209 -3.83 -26.09 6.28
CA PRO A 209 -4.73 -26.07 5.10
C PRO A 209 -5.67 -24.86 5.02
N TYR A 210 -5.95 -24.21 6.14
CA TYR A 210 -6.83 -23.03 6.24
C TYR A 210 -6.05 -21.72 6.48
N THR A 211 -4.75 -21.67 6.14
CA THR A 211 -3.88 -20.49 6.27
C THR A 211 -4.54 -19.22 5.72
N VAL A 212 -5.09 -19.28 4.50
CA VAL A 212 -5.72 -18.12 3.85
C VAL A 212 -6.89 -17.56 4.66
N GLY A 213 -7.75 -18.43 5.20
CA GLY A 213 -8.88 -18.01 6.04
C GLY A 213 -8.41 -17.38 7.36
N TYR A 214 -7.36 -17.96 7.96
CA TYR A 214 -6.72 -17.42 9.15
C TYR A 214 -6.10 -16.03 8.89
N GLU A 215 -5.35 -15.86 7.80
CA GLU A 215 -4.73 -14.58 7.43
C GLU A 215 -5.77 -13.48 7.19
N LEU A 216 -6.87 -13.80 6.48
CA LEU A 216 -7.99 -12.87 6.28
C LEU A 216 -8.64 -12.47 7.61
N LEU A 217 -8.84 -13.43 8.53
CA LEU A 217 -9.36 -13.14 9.85
C LEU A 217 -8.42 -12.22 10.65
N VAL A 218 -7.11 -12.52 10.66
CA VAL A 218 -6.10 -11.69 11.33
C VAL A 218 -6.07 -10.29 10.74
N ALA A 219 -6.10 -10.14 9.41
CA ALA A 219 -6.15 -8.85 8.75
C ALA A 219 -7.40 -8.04 9.16
N CYS A 220 -8.58 -8.69 9.17
CA CYS A 220 -9.82 -8.07 9.63
C CYS A 220 -9.73 -7.62 11.09
N VAL A 221 -9.19 -8.46 11.98
CA VAL A 221 -9.05 -8.13 13.40
C VAL A 221 -8.09 -6.96 13.61
N ILE A 222 -6.93 -6.96 12.94
CA ILE A 222 -5.96 -5.85 13.01
C ILE A 222 -6.61 -4.57 12.50
N TYR A 223 -7.29 -4.62 11.35
CA TYR A 223 -7.92 -3.45 10.73
C TYR A 223 -9.00 -2.85 11.65
N CYS A 224 -9.90 -3.68 12.18
CA CYS A 224 -10.96 -3.26 13.10
C CYS A 224 -10.38 -2.68 14.40
N SER A 225 -9.38 -3.35 14.99
CA SER A 225 -8.75 -2.90 16.23
C SER A 225 -8.05 -1.56 16.06
N ALA A 226 -7.26 -1.41 14.99
CA ALA A 226 -6.57 -0.16 14.70
C ALA A 226 -7.53 0.98 14.33
N THR A 227 -8.63 0.68 13.64
CA THR A 227 -9.70 1.66 13.36
C THR A 227 -10.37 2.12 14.65
N LEU A 228 -10.64 1.21 15.59
CA LEU A 228 -11.20 1.56 16.90
C LEU A 228 -10.25 2.47 17.69
N ILE A 229 -8.95 2.16 17.70
CA ILE A 229 -7.92 3.02 18.31
C ILE A 229 -7.95 4.42 17.68
N ASP A 230 -8.10 4.50 16.36
CA ASP A 230 -8.18 5.79 15.66
C ASP A 230 -9.44 6.59 16.04
N PHE A 231 -10.58 5.92 16.17
CA PHE A 231 -11.81 6.57 16.64
C PHE A 231 -11.68 7.12 18.06
N ILE A 232 -11.00 6.38 18.96
CA ILE A 232 -10.69 6.86 20.31
C ILE A 232 -9.77 8.10 20.22
N ARG A 233 -8.72 8.06 19.39
CA ARG A 233 -7.83 9.21 19.17
C ARG A 233 -8.60 10.44 18.70
N ILE A 234 -9.46 10.28 17.69
CA ILE A 234 -10.29 11.36 17.14
C ILE A 234 -11.23 11.93 18.21
N TYR A 235 -11.84 11.07 19.03
CA TYR A 235 -12.72 11.50 20.11
C TYR A 235 -11.96 12.34 21.16
N ILE A 236 -10.80 11.86 21.62
CA ILE A 236 -9.95 12.57 22.59
C ILE A 236 -9.54 13.94 22.04
N LEU A 237 -9.08 14.01 20.78
CA LEU A 237 -8.66 15.26 20.15
C LEU A 237 -9.81 16.26 20.03
N LYS A 238 -10.99 15.80 19.61
CA LYS A 238 -12.19 16.66 19.52
C LYS A 238 -12.58 17.22 20.88
N THR A 239 -12.55 16.38 21.93
CA THR A 239 -12.83 16.80 23.29
C THR A 239 -11.82 17.84 23.78
N TYR A 240 -10.52 17.59 23.60
CA TYR A 240 -9.47 18.53 23.97
C TYR A 240 -9.60 19.89 23.26
N LEU A 241 -9.86 19.89 21.95
CA LEU A 241 -10.05 21.14 21.19
C LEU A 241 -11.27 21.92 21.67
N LYS A 242 -12.38 21.24 22.00
CA LYS A 242 -13.56 21.89 22.59
C LYS A 242 -13.25 22.55 23.92
N PHE A 243 -12.46 21.89 24.79
CA PHE A 243 -12.01 22.50 26.04
C PHE A 243 -11.12 23.71 25.79
N LYS A 244 -10.15 23.64 24.88
CA LYS A 244 -9.23 24.75 24.59
C LYS A 244 -9.94 26.00 24.05
N VAL A 245 -10.93 25.83 23.17
CA VAL A 245 -11.74 26.97 22.64
C VAL A 245 -12.56 27.64 23.76
N ARG A 246 -12.94 26.89 24.80
CA ARG A 246 -13.74 27.40 25.93
C ARG A 246 -12.95 28.20 26.96
N PHE A 247 -11.62 28.13 26.95
CA PHE A 247 -10.73 28.86 27.87
C PHE A 247 -9.97 30.03 27.21
N VAL A 248 -10.13 30.24 25.90
CA VAL A 248 -9.52 31.34 25.13
C VAL A 248 -10.59 32.34 24.65
N GLY A 249 -11.84 32.21 25.11
CA GLY A 249 -12.95 33.12 24.83
C GLY A 249 -13.35 33.92 26.05
#